data_AF-A0A2N3HF12-F1
#
_entry.id   AF-A0A2N3HF12-F1
#
_cell.length_a   1.000
_cell.length_b   1.000
_cell.length_c   1.000
_cell.angle_alpha   90.00
_cell.angle_beta   90.00
_cell.angle_gamma   90.00
#
_symmetry.space_group_name_H-M   'P 1'
#
loop_
_entity.id
_entity.type
_entity.pdbx_description
1 polymer ?
#
loop_
_entity_poly.entity_id
_entity_poly.type
_entity_poly.pdbx_seq_one_letter_code
_entity_poly.pdbx_strand_id
1 'polypeptide(L)'
;MKIMVPCNEAHHVCDKSQYKEASLWEKLKLYIHLIYCKTCRKYSKNNKKLSTTIHKAKVECLDKKCKEAMKLEFEKALKDQLK
;
A
#
# COMPACT_ATOMS: atom_id res chain seq x y z
N MET A 1 3.82 -29.83 -3.77
CA MET A 1 3.82 -28.35 -3.84
C MET A 1 2.49 -27.86 -3.27
N LYS A 2 2.49 -27.06 -2.18
CA LYS A 2 1.26 -26.67 -1.45
C LYS A 2 0.58 -25.53 -2.21
N ILE A 3 -0.49 -25.85 -2.94
CA ILE A 3 -1.23 -24.90 -3.80
C ILE A 3 -2.26 -24.09 -3.00
N MET A 4 -2.74 -24.65 -1.88
CA MET A 4 -3.62 -23.95 -0.95
C MET A 4 -2.81 -23.05 -0.02
N VAL A 5 -2.83 -21.75 -0.30
CA VAL A 5 -2.38 -20.71 0.62
C VAL A 5 -3.50 -20.37 1.62
N PRO A 6 -3.19 -20.19 2.91
CA PRO A 6 -4.11 -19.64 3.90
C PRO A 6 -4.64 -18.25 3.48
N CYS A 7 -5.85 -17.89 3.92
CA CYS A 7 -6.47 -16.60 3.55
C CYS A 7 -5.67 -15.39 4.03
N ASN A 8 -5.04 -15.46 5.22
CA ASN A 8 -4.17 -14.40 5.74
C ASN A 8 -2.93 -14.20 4.85
N GLU A 9 -2.31 -15.29 4.37
CA GLU A 9 -1.21 -15.22 3.41
C GLU A 9 -1.69 -14.65 2.06
N ALA A 10 -2.86 -15.06 1.59
CA ALA A 10 -3.47 -14.52 0.37
C ALA A 10 -3.75 -13.01 0.48
N HIS A 11 -4.20 -12.51 1.64
CA HIS A 11 -4.37 -11.07 1.88
C HIS A 11 -3.03 -10.34 1.83
N HIS A 12 -2.00 -10.88 2.49
CA HIS A 12 -0.67 -10.28 2.47
C HIS A 12 -0.08 -10.21 1.05
N VAL A 13 -0.23 -11.27 0.25
CA VAL A 13 0.20 -11.26 -1.16
C VAL A 13 -0.63 -10.30 -2.00
N CYS A 14 -1.93 -10.14 -1.70
CA CYS A 14 -2.77 -9.15 -2.38
C CYS A 14 -2.26 -7.72 -2.13
N ASP A 15 -1.85 -7.41 -0.89
CA ASP A 15 -1.29 -6.11 -0.53
C ASP A 15 0.07 -5.88 -1.18
N LYS A 16 0.98 -6.87 -1.11
CA LYS A 16 2.26 -6.83 -1.85
C LYS A 16 2.06 -6.60 -3.34
N SER A 17 1.07 -7.24 -3.95
CA SER A 17 0.78 -7.08 -5.38
C SER A 17 0.37 -5.64 -5.72
N GLN A 18 -0.38 -4.97 -4.84
CA GLN A 18 -0.77 -3.57 -4.97
C GLN A 18 0.44 -2.62 -4.94
N TYR A 19 1.42 -2.88 -4.08
CA TYR A 19 2.66 -2.09 -4.00
C TYR A 19 3.74 -2.51 -5.01
N LYS A 20 3.42 -3.45 -5.92
CA LYS A 20 4.37 -4.05 -6.89
C LYS A 20 5.54 -4.80 -6.23
N GLU A 21 5.34 -5.31 -5.03
CA GLU A 21 6.32 -6.04 -4.22
C GLU A 21 6.15 -7.57 -4.30
N ALA A 22 5.03 -8.05 -4.85
CA ALA A 22 4.78 -9.49 -5.00
C ALA A 22 5.54 -10.07 -6.20
N SER A 23 6.22 -11.19 -5.97
CA SER A 23 6.84 -12.03 -6.99
C SER A 23 5.83 -12.68 -7.93
N LEU A 24 6.30 -13.15 -9.09
CA LEU A 24 5.46 -13.85 -10.07
C LEU A 24 4.81 -15.12 -9.48
N TRP A 25 5.57 -15.88 -8.69
CA TRP A 25 5.09 -17.11 -8.04
C TRP A 25 4.02 -16.83 -6.97
N GLU A 26 4.21 -15.79 -6.17
CA GLU A 26 3.19 -15.36 -5.19
C GLU A 26 1.89 -14.95 -5.90
N LYS A 27 1.99 -14.18 -6.99
CA LYS A 27 0.83 -13.78 -7.79
C LYS A 27 0.08 -14.97 -8.40
N LEU A 28 0.81 -15.97 -8.92
CA LEU A 28 0.19 -17.19 -9.48
C LEU A 28 -0.60 -17.96 -8.40
N LYS A 29 0.00 -18.17 -7.22
CA LYS A 29 -0.68 -18.83 -6.09
C LYS A 29 -1.92 -18.04 -5.65
N LEU A 30 -1.81 -16.72 -5.58
CA LEU A 30 -2.94 -15.84 -5.26
C LEU A 30 -4.06 -16.00 -6.30
N TYR A 31 -3.76 -15.97 -7.60
CA TYR A 31 -4.78 -16.15 -8.64
C TYR A 31 -5.53 -17.47 -8.49
N ILE A 32 -4.81 -18.57 -8.21
CA ILE A 32 -5.44 -19.87 -7.94
C ILE A 32 -6.34 -19.81 -6.70
N HIS A 33 -5.87 -19.19 -5.61
CA HIS A 33 -6.67 -19.02 -4.38
C HIS A 33 -7.97 -18.23 -4.63
N LEU A 34 -7.90 -17.19 -5.46
CA LEU A 34 -9.05 -16.36 -5.82
C LEU A 34 -10.09 -17.10 -6.69
N ILE A 35 -9.77 -18.25 -7.30
CA ILE A 35 -10.75 -19.04 -8.08
C ILE A 35 -11.82 -19.65 -7.15
N TYR A 36 -11.45 -20.07 -5.94
CA TYR A 36 -12.39 -20.73 -5.03
C TYR A 36 -12.75 -19.89 -3.79
N CYS A 37 -11.89 -18.98 -3.35
CA CYS A 37 -12.16 -18.18 -2.14
C CYS A 37 -12.93 -16.88 -2.46
N LYS A 38 -14.25 -16.89 -2.21
CA LYS A 38 -15.12 -15.71 -2.38
C LYS A 38 -14.69 -14.51 -1.52
N THR A 39 -14.25 -14.77 -0.28
CA THR A 39 -13.82 -13.72 0.66
C THR A 39 -12.58 -13.00 0.15
N CYS A 40 -11.55 -13.73 -0.26
CA CYS A 40 -10.33 -13.12 -0.79
C CYS A 40 -10.56 -12.45 -2.15
N ARG A 41 -11.51 -12.91 -2.97
CA ARG A 41 -11.97 -12.15 -4.16
C ARG A 41 -12.53 -10.79 -3.80
N LYS A 42 -13.40 -10.74 -2.78
CA LYS A 42 -13.97 -9.47 -2.29
C LYS A 42 -12.87 -8.56 -1.74
N TYR A 43 -11.95 -9.10 -0.95
CA TYR A 43 -10.78 -8.36 -0.44
C TYR A 43 -9.96 -7.75 -1.59
N SER A 44 -9.55 -8.58 -2.56
CA SER A 44 -8.75 -8.14 -3.71
C SER A 44 -9.46 -7.07 -4.55
N LYS A 45 -10.77 -7.23 -4.78
CA LYS A 45 -11.58 -6.23 -5.48
C LYS A 45 -11.65 -4.90 -4.72
N ASN A 46 -11.84 -4.96 -3.40
CA ASN A 46 -11.89 -3.76 -2.55
C ASN A 46 -10.53 -3.05 -2.51
N ASN A 47 -9.43 -3.79 -2.40
CA ASN A 47 -8.07 -3.23 -2.39
C ASN A 47 -7.75 -2.51 -3.70
N LYS A 48 -8.09 -3.15 -4.84
CA LYS A 48 -7.98 -2.52 -6.17
C LYS A 48 -8.85 -1.26 -6.28
N LYS A 49 -10.08 -1.29 -5.76
CA LYS A 49 -10.96 -0.11 -5.74
C LYS A 49 -10.36 1.02 -4.92
N LEU A 50 -9.79 0.74 -3.75
CA LEU A 50 -9.12 1.73 -2.90
C LEU A 50 -7.96 2.38 -3.65
N SER A 51 -7.04 1.58 -4.18
CA SER A 51 -5.88 2.08 -4.96
C SER A 51 -6.29 2.96 -6.12
N THR A 52 -7.24 2.49 -6.93
CA THR A 52 -7.73 3.25 -8.09
C THR A 52 -8.43 4.54 -7.68
N THR A 53 -9.12 4.55 -6.54
CA THR A 53 -9.76 5.77 -6.01
C THR A 53 -8.72 6.78 -5.55
N ILE A 54 -7.69 6.35 -4.82
CA ILE A 54 -6.59 7.22 -4.38
C ILE A 54 -5.86 7.81 -5.59
N HIS A 55 -5.52 6.99 -6.59
CA HIS A 55 -4.88 7.48 -7.82
C HIS A 55 -5.76 8.48 -8.58
N LYS A 56 -7.08 8.24 -8.66
CA LYS A 56 -8.02 9.16 -9.31
C LYS A 56 -8.20 10.47 -8.55
N ALA A 57 -8.10 10.44 -7.22
CA ALA A 57 -8.17 11.64 -6.40
C ALA A 57 -6.98 12.60 -6.65
N LYS A 58 -5.92 12.15 -7.34
CA LYS A 58 -4.72 12.95 -7.65
C LYS A 58 -4.21 13.69 -6.41
N VAL A 59 -4.17 12.98 -5.28
CA VAL A 59 -3.76 13.57 -4.00
C VAL A 59 -2.37 14.15 -4.15
N GLU A 60 -2.26 15.45 -3.95
CA GLU A 60 -0.97 16.14 -3.92
C GLU A 60 -0.34 15.90 -2.56
N CYS A 61 0.74 15.13 -2.55
CA CYS A 61 1.54 14.92 -1.36
C CYS A 61 2.60 16.01 -1.27
N LEU A 62 2.87 16.48 -0.05
CA LEU A 62 4.03 17.32 0.24
C LEU A 62 5.31 16.67 -0.30
N ASP A 63 6.00 17.37 -1.20
CA ASP A 63 7.27 16.92 -1.73
C ASP A 63 8.37 17.03 -0.65
N LYS A 64 9.50 16.39 -0.93
CA LYS A 64 10.61 16.31 0.02
C LYS A 64 11.16 17.69 0.37
N LYS A 65 11.24 18.61 -0.59
CA LYS A 65 11.77 19.97 -0.37
C LYS A 65 10.83 20.77 0.52
N CYS A 66 9.52 20.72 0.29
CA CYS A 66 8.55 21.35 1.19
C CYS A 66 8.67 20.81 2.62
N LYS A 67 8.80 19.50 2.81
CA LYS A 67 8.99 18.90 4.15
C LYS A 67 10.28 19.38 4.83
N GLU A 68 11.38 19.45 4.08
CA GLU A 68 12.67 19.94 4.58
C GLU A 68 12.61 21.43 4.94
N ALA A 69 11.96 22.25 4.11
CA ALA A 69 11.73 23.66 4.38
C ALA A 69 10.90 23.87 5.66
N MET A 70 9.78 23.16 5.79
CA MET A 70 8.95 23.20 6.99
C MET A 70 9.74 22.80 8.24
N LYS A 71 10.58 21.76 8.15
CA LYS A 71 11.42 21.33 9.27
C LYS A 71 12.45 22.40 9.65
N LEU A 72 13.10 23.01 8.67
CA LEU A 72 14.08 24.09 8.91
C LEU A 72 13.43 25.30 9.57
N GLU A 73 12.25 25.73 9.08
CA GLU A 73 11.50 26.84 9.66
C GLU A 73 11.06 26.54 11.09
N PHE A 74 10.58 25.32 11.33
CA PHE A 74 10.21 24.86 12.67
C PHE A 74 11.41 24.87 13.63
N GLU A 75 12.57 24.37 13.22
CA GLU A 75 13.78 24.39 14.04
C GLU A 75 14.29 25.81 14.33
N LYS A 76 14.16 26.74 13.39
CA LYS A 76 14.48 28.17 13.61
C LYS A 76 13.55 28.77 14.67
N ALA A 77 12.25 28.57 14.53
CA ALA A 77 11.25 29.07 15.49
C ALA A 77 11.49 28.52 16.90
N LEU A 78 11.85 27.24 17.04
CA LEU A 78 12.20 26.65 18.34
C LEU A 78 13.44 27.31 18.95
N LYS A 79 14.49 27.58 18.16
CA LYS A 79 15.70 28.25 18.66
C LYS A 79 15.42 29.68 19.11
N ASP A 80 14.54 30.39 18.42
CA ASP A 80 14.21 31.78 18.77
C ASP A 80 13.30 31.87 20.01
N GLN A 81 12.52 30.83 20.34
CA GLN A 81 11.77 30.72 21.60
C GLN A 81 12.63 30.36 22.82
N LEU A 82 13.83 29.84 22.60
CA LEU A 82 14.78 29.42 23.65
C LEU A 82 15.86 30.47 23.95
N LYS A 83 15.84 31.60 23.25
CA LYS A 83 16.67 32.79 23.53
C LYS A 83 15.89 33.74 24.43
#